data_AF-A0ABD0XT08-F1
#
_entry.id   AF-A0ABD0XT08-F1
#
_cell.length_a   1.000
_cell.length_b   1.000
_cell.length_c   1.000
_cell.angle_alpha   90.00
_cell.angle_beta   90.00
_cell.angle_gamma   90.00
#
_symmetry.space_group_name_H-M   'P 1'
#
loop_
_entity.id
_entity.type
_entity.pdbx_description
1 polymer ?
#
loop_
_entity_poly.entity_id
_entity_poly.type
_entity_poly.pdbx_seq_one_letter_code
_entity_poly.pdbx_strand_id
1 'polypeptide(L)'
;MVPMEVFYYFTGVNSLLRFPRLLKYMAFFEFNDRLEAVMKKAYIYRVILTTSYLLYSLHINACLFYWGSDYEGLGSTKWVYDGKGNSYIRCYYFAVKTLITIGGLPDPTTVFEITFQLVNYFVGVFAFSIMIGQMRDVVGAATAGQNYYRACMDSTIKYMTSYHIPKEVQNRVKTWYDYTWQIQGMLDEQELLIQLPDKMRMDMAVDVNYSIVSKVALFQGCDRQMIFDMLLRLRSVVYLPGDFVCKKGEIGREMYIIKQGEVQVVGGPDLKTVFVTLRAGSVFGEIR
;
A
#
# COMPACT_ATOMS: atom_id res chain seq x y z
N MET A 1 11.65 -37.53 9.65
CA MET A 1 10.31 -37.60 10.28
C MET A 1 9.91 -39.06 10.36
N VAL A 2 9.64 -39.57 11.57
CA VAL A 2 9.22 -40.96 11.79
C VAL A 2 7.89 -41.19 11.05
N PRO A 3 7.74 -42.25 10.23
CA PRO A 3 6.48 -42.56 9.58
C PRO A 3 5.48 -43.08 10.62
N MET A 4 4.77 -42.15 11.27
CA MET A 4 3.69 -42.44 12.23
C MET A 4 2.53 -43.23 11.60
N GLU A 5 2.54 -43.42 10.28
CA GLU A 5 1.61 -44.31 9.59
C GLU A 5 1.81 -45.79 9.91
N VAL A 6 2.99 -46.18 10.42
CA VAL A 6 3.24 -47.55 10.89
C VAL A 6 2.36 -47.89 12.12
N PHE A 7 2.01 -46.88 12.92
CA PHE A 7 1.12 -47.07 14.08
C PHE A 7 -0.36 -47.28 13.67
N TYR A 8 -0.74 -47.01 12.41
CA TYR A 8 -2.08 -47.35 11.91
C TYR A 8 -2.38 -48.85 11.97
N TYR A 9 -1.35 -49.69 11.90
CA TYR A 9 -1.49 -51.14 11.97
C TYR A 9 -1.90 -51.61 13.38
N PHE A 10 -1.56 -50.85 14.43
CA PHE A 10 -1.80 -51.22 15.83
C PHE A 10 -3.00 -50.50 16.45
N THR A 11 -3.32 -49.27 16.03
CA THR A 11 -4.36 -48.45 16.68
C THR A 11 -5.63 -48.24 15.84
N GLY A 12 -5.70 -48.78 14.63
CA GLY A 12 -6.70 -48.39 13.63
C GLY A 12 -6.44 -46.98 13.04
N VAL A 13 -7.25 -46.56 12.07
CA VAL A 13 -7.11 -45.26 11.37
C VAL A 13 -7.46 -44.09 12.30
N ASN A 14 -6.51 -43.70 13.15
CA ASN A 14 -6.61 -42.50 13.98
C ASN A 14 -6.12 -41.26 13.22
N SER A 15 -7.04 -40.34 12.93
CA SER A 15 -6.73 -39.06 12.26
C SER A 15 -5.72 -38.20 13.04
N LEU A 16 -5.65 -38.36 14.37
CA LEU A 16 -4.70 -37.68 15.25
C LEU A 16 -3.23 -38.06 14.97
N LEU A 17 -2.96 -39.25 14.41
CA LEU A 17 -1.59 -39.67 14.05
C LEU A 17 -1.02 -38.91 12.84
N ARG A 18 -1.84 -38.13 12.11
CA ARG A 18 -1.39 -37.26 11.00
C ARG A 18 -0.93 -35.88 11.44
N PHE A 19 -1.20 -35.49 12.68
CA PHE A 19 -0.85 -34.18 13.23
C PHE A 19 0.64 -33.79 13.07
N PRO A 20 1.61 -34.73 13.16
CA PRO A 20 3.02 -34.43 12.90
C PRO A 20 3.33 -33.91 11.49
N ARG A 21 2.43 -34.06 10.51
CA ARG A 21 2.60 -33.46 9.17
C ARG A 21 2.47 -31.93 9.20
N LEU A 22 1.75 -31.37 10.18
CA LEU A 22 1.65 -29.93 10.41
C LEU A 22 2.98 -29.32 10.91
N LEU A 23 3.94 -30.14 11.37
CA LEU A 23 5.28 -29.68 11.77
C LEU A 23 6.10 -29.09 10.61
N LYS A 24 5.64 -29.25 9.35
CA LYS A 24 6.23 -28.58 8.18
C LYS A 24 5.81 -27.11 8.03
N TYR A 25 5.20 -26.51 9.06
CA TYR A 25 4.77 -25.11 9.03
C TYR A 25 5.91 -24.12 8.71
N MET A 26 7.15 -24.44 9.08
CA MET A 26 8.33 -23.61 8.77
C MET A 26 8.52 -23.41 7.27
N ALA A 27 8.32 -24.45 6.46
CA ALA A 27 8.45 -24.35 5.00
C ALA A 27 7.34 -23.48 4.38
N PHE A 28 6.16 -23.45 5.01
CA PHE A 28 5.06 -22.59 4.59
C PHE A 28 5.36 -21.12 4.92
N PHE A 29 5.88 -20.81 6.11
CA PHE A 29 6.30 -19.44 6.44
C PHE A 29 7.43 -18.96 5.52
N GLU A 30 8.45 -19.80 5.29
CA GLU A 30 9.55 -19.46 4.38
C GLU A 30 9.05 -19.20 2.95
N PHE A 31 8.08 -19.99 2.46
CA PHE A 31 7.46 -19.76 1.16
C PHE A 31 6.72 -18.41 1.11
N ASN A 32 5.93 -18.10 2.14
CA ASN A 32 5.19 -16.84 2.18
C ASN A 32 6.11 -15.62 2.24
N ASP A 33 7.20 -15.69 3.01
CA ASP A 33 8.18 -14.59 3.13
C ASP A 33 8.85 -14.31 1.77
N ARG A 34 9.24 -15.37 1.06
CA ARG A 34 9.82 -15.25 -0.29
C ARG A 34 8.81 -14.71 -1.28
N LEU A 35 7.55 -15.14 -1.21
CA LEU A 35 6.49 -14.68 -2.10
C LEU A 35 6.16 -13.21 -1.83
N GLU A 36 6.07 -12.79 -0.56
CA GLU A 36 5.87 -11.38 -0.19
C GLU A 36 6.99 -10.49 -0.75
N ALA A 37 8.25 -10.93 -0.67
CA ALA A 37 9.40 -10.18 -1.17
C ALA A 37 9.42 -9.97 -2.70
N VAL A 38 8.84 -10.90 -3.45
CA VAL A 38 8.77 -10.83 -4.93
C VAL A 38 7.58 -9.98 -5.41
N MET A 39 6.56 -9.79 -4.57
CA MET A 39 5.34 -9.10 -4.96
C MET A 39 5.52 -7.58 -5.01
N LYS A 40 5.27 -6.98 -6.18
CA LYS A 40 5.29 -5.52 -6.40
C LYS A 40 4.38 -4.73 -5.43
N LYS A 41 3.34 -5.38 -4.90
CA LYS A 41 2.38 -4.82 -3.95
C LYS A 41 2.23 -5.75 -2.75
N ALA A 42 3.23 -5.77 -1.88
CA ALA A 42 3.27 -6.62 -0.68
C ALA A 42 1.98 -6.55 0.16
N TYR A 43 1.38 -5.36 0.25
CA TYR A 43 0.12 -5.15 0.99
C TYR A 43 -1.07 -5.99 0.46
N ILE A 44 -1.14 -6.29 -0.85
CA ILE A 44 -2.21 -7.15 -1.41
C ILE A 44 -2.02 -8.59 -0.94
N TYR A 45 -0.77 -9.06 -0.95
CA TYR A 45 -0.46 -10.41 -0.51
C TYR A 45 -0.75 -10.60 0.98
N ARG A 46 -0.44 -9.59 1.80
CA ARG A 46 -0.81 -9.57 3.23
C ARG A 46 -2.31 -9.78 3.44
N VAL A 47 -3.17 -9.13 2.66
CA VAL A 47 -4.63 -9.31 2.75
C VAL A 47 -5.02 -10.76 2.46
N ILE A 48 -4.53 -11.32 1.35
CA ILE A 48 -4.82 -12.70 0.95
C ILE A 48 -4.40 -13.69 2.04
N LEU A 49 -3.22 -13.47 2.63
CA LEU A 49 -2.67 -14.33 3.67
C LEU A 49 -3.51 -14.25 4.96
N THR A 50 -3.81 -13.04 5.44
CA THR A 50 -4.68 -12.83 6.61
C THR A 50 -6.07 -13.44 6.41
N THR A 51 -6.68 -13.25 5.22
CA THR A 51 -7.97 -13.87 4.90
C THR A 51 -7.87 -15.40 4.91
N SER A 52 -6.78 -15.96 4.38
CA SER A 52 -6.56 -17.41 4.39
C SER A 52 -6.42 -17.96 5.82
N TYR A 53 -5.71 -17.26 6.70
CA TYR A 53 -5.60 -17.61 8.12
C TYR A 53 -6.94 -17.56 8.85
N LEU A 54 -7.77 -16.56 8.55
CA LEU A 54 -9.12 -16.45 9.10
C LEU A 54 -10.00 -17.64 8.68
N LEU A 55 -10.01 -17.96 7.38
CA LEU A 55 -10.80 -19.08 6.85
C LEU A 55 -10.33 -20.41 7.44
N TYR A 56 -9.02 -20.58 7.63
CA TYR A 56 -8.47 -21.78 8.27
C TYR A 56 -8.86 -21.87 9.75
N SER A 57 -8.83 -20.76 10.49
CA SER A 57 -9.30 -20.69 11.88
C SER A 57 -10.78 -21.05 11.99
N LEU A 58 -11.62 -20.54 11.08
CA LEU A 58 -13.04 -20.90 11.00
C LEU A 58 -13.27 -22.38 10.71
N HIS A 59 -12.46 -22.98 9.83
CA HIS A 59 -12.52 -24.40 9.56
C HIS A 59 -12.19 -25.23 10.81
N ILE A 60 -11.10 -24.89 11.51
CA ILE A 60 -10.73 -25.57 12.77
C ILE A 60 -11.86 -25.44 13.79
N ASN A 61 -12.42 -24.25 13.95
CA ASN A 61 -13.52 -23.99 14.88
C ASN A 61 -14.76 -24.82 14.55
N ALA A 62 -15.13 -24.91 13.27
CA ALA A 62 -16.24 -25.74 12.81
C ALA A 62 -16.01 -27.23 13.12
N CYS A 63 -14.79 -27.73 12.89
CA CYS A 63 -14.42 -29.10 13.22
C CYS A 63 -14.44 -29.37 14.73
N LEU A 64 -13.96 -28.43 15.55
CA LEU A 64 -14.00 -28.53 17.01
C LEU A 64 -15.44 -28.52 17.54
N PHE A 65 -16.31 -27.69 16.96
CA PHE A 65 -17.73 -27.65 17.32
C PHE A 65 -18.45 -28.95 16.95
N TYR A 66 -18.16 -29.52 15.78
CA TYR A 66 -18.68 -30.84 15.41
C TYR A 66 -18.21 -31.94 16.37
N TRP A 67 -16.91 -31.95 16.71
CA TRP A 67 -16.35 -32.88 17.67
C TRP A 67 -16.98 -32.74 19.07
N GLY A 68 -17.19 -31.51 19.54
CA GLY A 68 -17.89 -31.24 20.80
C GLY A 68 -19.36 -31.70 20.76
N SER A 69 -20.04 -31.50 19.62
CA SER A 69 -21.41 -31.99 19.42
C SER A 69 -21.50 -33.52 19.41
N ASP A 70 -20.54 -34.20 18.79
CA ASP A 70 -20.47 -35.67 18.76
C ASP A 70 -20.17 -36.25 20.15
N TYR A 71 -19.29 -35.58 20.92
CA TYR A 71 -18.93 -35.95 22.29
C TYR A 71 -20.13 -35.90 23.25
N GLU A 72 -21.00 -34.88 23.14
CA GLU A 72 -22.25 -34.81 23.92
C GLU A 72 -23.41 -35.60 23.33
N GLY A 73 -23.26 -36.08 22.10
CA GLY A 73 -24.30 -36.77 21.34
C GLY A 73 -25.10 -35.82 20.44
N LEU A 74 -25.18 -36.15 19.16
CA LEU A 74 -25.85 -35.34 18.16
C LEU A 74 -27.36 -35.20 18.47
N GLY A 75 -27.84 -33.96 18.49
CA GLY A 75 -29.24 -33.63 18.78
C GLY A 75 -29.69 -33.85 20.23
N SER A 76 -28.75 -34.05 21.16
CA SER A 76 -29.07 -34.20 22.59
C SER A 76 -29.58 -32.90 23.21
N THR A 77 -29.05 -31.76 22.78
CA THR A 77 -29.44 -30.42 23.22
C THR A 77 -29.83 -29.53 22.04
N LYS A 78 -30.30 -28.31 22.32
CA LYS A 78 -30.58 -27.31 21.28
C LYS A 78 -29.31 -26.67 20.70
N TRP A 79 -28.19 -26.74 21.42
CA TRP A 79 -26.92 -26.10 21.05
C TRP A 79 -26.09 -26.98 20.12
N VAL A 80 -26.04 -28.29 20.37
CA VAL A 80 -25.32 -29.25 19.53
C VAL A 80 -25.91 -29.37 18.13
N TYR A 81 -25.10 -29.85 17.18
CA TYR A 81 -25.59 -30.19 15.85
C TYR A 81 -26.69 -31.27 15.92
N ASP A 82 -27.86 -30.98 15.34
CA ASP A 82 -29.07 -31.80 15.36
C ASP A 82 -29.04 -33.03 14.44
N GLY A 83 -27.93 -33.28 13.74
CA GLY A 83 -27.79 -34.39 12.80
C GLY A 83 -28.47 -34.18 11.44
N LYS A 84 -29.16 -33.05 11.20
CA LYS A 84 -29.95 -32.82 9.98
C LYS A 84 -29.19 -31.97 8.97
N GLY A 85 -29.16 -32.46 7.72
CA GLY A 85 -28.54 -31.75 6.60
C GLY A 85 -27.03 -31.96 6.52
N ASN A 86 -26.32 -30.98 5.97
CA ASN A 86 -24.86 -31.04 5.84
C ASN A 86 -24.19 -30.55 7.13
N SER A 87 -23.53 -31.48 7.84
CA SER A 87 -22.85 -31.22 9.12
C SER A 87 -21.79 -30.12 8.99
N TYR A 88 -20.98 -30.16 7.94
CA TYR A 88 -19.91 -29.17 7.74
C TYR A 88 -20.47 -27.76 7.58
N ILE A 89 -21.48 -27.57 6.73
CA ILE A 89 -22.04 -26.24 6.45
C ILE A 89 -22.70 -25.66 7.72
N ARG A 90 -23.42 -26.48 8.50
CA ARG A 90 -24.05 -26.01 9.75
C ARG A 90 -23.02 -25.67 10.83
N CYS A 91 -22.02 -26.51 11.03
CA CYS A 91 -20.93 -26.24 11.98
C CYS A 91 -20.08 -25.04 11.55
N TYR A 92 -19.86 -24.85 10.25
CA TYR A 92 -19.17 -23.67 9.71
C TYR A 92 -20.02 -22.40 9.89
N TYR A 93 -21.33 -22.47 9.69
CA TYR A 93 -22.25 -21.37 9.97
C TYR A 93 -22.22 -20.96 11.45
N PHE A 94 -22.17 -21.93 12.37
CA PHE A 94 -21.96 -21.69 13.80
C PHE A 94 -20.60 -21.02 14.08
N ALA A 95 -19.51 -21.56 13.53
CA ALA A 95 -18.16 -21.01 13.68
C ALA A 95 -18.06 -19.55 13.18
N VAL A 96 -18.69 -19.25 12.04
CA VAL A 96 -18.77 -17.88 11.52
C VAL A 96 -19.52 -17.01 12.52
N LYS A 97 -20.77 -17.34 12.88
CA LYS A 97 -21.58 -16.52 13.81
C LYS A 97 -20.87 -16.24 15.13
N THR A 98 -20.18 -17.22 15.70
CA THR A 98 -19.42 -17.04 16.94
C THR A 98 -18.20 -16.15 16.77
N LEU A 99 -17.47 -16.26 15.66
CA LEU A 99 -16.31 -15.41 15.36
C LEU A 99 -16.69 -13.93 15.16
N ILE A 100 -17.74 -13.65 14.37
CA ILE A 100 -18.21 -12.27 14.14
C ILE A 100 -19.20 -11.79 15.20
N THR A 101 -19.38 -12.56 16.27
CA THR A 101 -20.25 -12.24 17.41
C THR A 101 -21.71 -11.92 17.03
N ILE A 102 -22.22 -12.54 15.95
CA ILE A 102 -23.63 -12.44 15.58
C ILE A 102 -24.44 -13.35 16.51
N GLY A 103 -25.34 -12.74 17.29
CA GLY A 103 -26.24 -13.45 18.20
C GLY A 103 -27.28 -14.36 17.51
N GLY A 104 -28.18 -14.91 18.31
CA GLY A 104 -29.18 -15.87 17.83
C GLY A 104 -28.59 -17.25 17.56
N LEU A 105 -27.64 -17.66 18.39
CA LEU A 105 -27.27 -19.06 18.56
C LEU A 105 -28.11 -19.64 19.72
N PRO A 106 -28.45 -20.93 19.68
CA PRO A 106 -29.15 -21.58 20.79
C PRO A 106 -28.33 -21.47 22.07
N ASP A 107 -28.99 -21.29 23.22
CA ASP A 107 -28.30 -21.16 24.49
C ASP A 107 -27.68 -22.51 24.92
N PRO A 108 -26.40 -22.52 25.35
CA PRO A 108 -25.76 -23.70 25.91
C PRO A 108 -26.42 -24.08 27.25
N THR A 109 -26.60 -25.37 27.47
CA THR A 109 -27.30 -25.95 28.61
C THR A 109 -26.37 -26.70 29.56
N THR A 110 -25.39 -27.43 29.05
CA THR A 110 -24.43 -28.18 29.88
C THR A 110 -23.23 -27.31 30.27
N VAL A 111 -22.53 -27.70 31.34
CA VAL A 111 -21.29 -27.02 31.76
C VAL A 111 -20.22 -27.07 30.66
N PHE A 112 -20.17 -28.16 29.88
CA PHE A 112 -19.24 -28.30 28.78
C PHE A 112 -19.58 -27.34 27.64
N GLU A 113 -20.85 -27.27 27.22
CA GLU A 113 -21.31 -26.32 26.19
C GLU A 113 -21.04 -24.87 26.60
N ILE A 114 -21.34 -24.51 27.86
CA ILE A 114 -21.10 -23.16 28.39
C ILE A 114 -19.60 -22.84 28.36
N THR A 115 -18.75 -23.77 28.79
CA THR A 115 -17.28 -23.56 28.81
C THR A 115 -16.72 -23.44 27.40
N PHE A 116 -17.14 -24.31 26.48
CA PHE A 116 -16.74 -24.27 25.08
C PHE A 116 -17.16 -22.95 24.43
N GLN A 117 -18.41 -22.55 24.62
CA GLN A 117 -18.95 -21.31 24.06
C GLN A 117 -18.23 -20.07 24.61
N LEU A 118 -17.90 -20.06 25.91
CA LEU A 118 -17.17 -18.97 26.55
C LEU A 118 -15.74 -18.83 25.98
N VAL A 119 -15.02 -19.94 25.88
CA VAL A 119 -13.68 -19.96 25.26
C VAL A 119 -13.76 -19.51 23.80
N ASN A 120 -14.76 -20.00 23.07
CA ASN A 120 -14.96 -19.65 21.67
C ASN A 120 -15.23 -18.15 21.47
N TYR A 121 -16.10 -17.55 22.29
CA TYR A 121 -16.33 -16.10 22.25
C TYR A 121 -15.08 -15.31 22.61
N PHE A 122 -14.33 -15.73 23.64
CA PHE A 122 -13.10 -15.06 24.02
C PHE A 122 -12.09 -15.07 22.87
N VAL A 123 -11.78 -16.24 22.32
CA VAL A 123 -10.86 -16.39 21.18
C VAL A 123 -11.37 -15.67 19.93
N GLY A 124 -12.68 -15.73 19.67
CA GLY A 124 -13.32 -15.08 18.52
C GLY A 124 -13.15 -13.57 18.54
N VAL A 125 -13.37 -12.92 19.68
CA VAL A 125 -13.18 -11.46 19.84
C VAL A 125 -11.72 -11.06 19.57
N PHE A 126 -10.74 -11.81 20.07
CA PHE A 126 -9.32 -11.53 19.78
C PHE A 126 -8.99 -11.73 18.29
N ALA A 127 -9.44 -12.83 17.69
CA ALA A 127 -9.20 -13.13 16.28
C ALA A 127 -9.81 -12.05 15.36
N PHE A 128 -11.04 -11.63 15.63
CA PHE A 128 -11.71 -10.56 14.89
C PHE A 128 -10.99 -9.20 15.08
N SER A 129 -10.56 -8.88 16.31
CA SER A 129 -9.81 -7.65 16.60
C SER A 129 -8.47 -7.60 15.85
N ILE A 130 -7.72 -8.71 15.81
CA ILE A 130 -6.46 -8.81 15.08
C ILE A 130 -6.69 -8.59 13.57
N MET A 131 -7.75 -9.18 13.01
CA MET A 131 -8.08 -9.00 11.59
C MET A 131 -8.36 -7.54 11.26
N ILE A 132 -9.15 -6.83 12.07
CA ILE A 132 -9.41 -5.39 11.87
C ILE A 132 -8.10 -4.58 11.94
N GLY A 133 -7.23 -4.87 12.92
CA GLY A 133 -5.93 -4.23 13.05
C GLY A 133 -5.09 -4.38 11.78
N GLN A 134 -4.97 -5.61 11.27
CA GLN A 134 -4.21 -5.89 10.05
C GLN A 134 -4.81 -5.20 8.82
N MET A 135 -6.14 -5.17 8.68
CA MET A 135 -6.78 -4.44 7.59
C MET A 135 -6.46 -2.94 7.63
N ARG A 136 -6.45 -2.34 8.83
CA ARG A 136 -6.05 -0.93 9.01
C ARG A 136 -4.61 -0.70 8.56
N ASP A 137 -3.68 -1.57 8.96
CA ASP A 137 -2.27 -1.42 8.60
C ASP A 137 -2.06 -1.53 7.08
N VAL A 138 -2.77 -2.44 6.41
CA VAL A 138 -2.77 -2.56 4.95
C VAL A 138 -3.29 -1.29 4.29
N VAL A 139 -4.44 -0.77 4.73
CA VAL A 139 -5.02 0.47 4.17
C VAL A 139 -4.08 1.65 4.41
N GLY A 140 -3.47 1.73 5.59
CA GLY A 140 -2.47 2.74 5.93
C GLY A 140 -1.27 2.69 4.99
N ALA A 141 -0.70 1.50 4.75
CA ALA A 141 0.42 1.33 3.83
C ALA A 141 0.04 1.65 2.38
N ALA A 142 -1.15 1.23 1.92
CA ALA A 142 -1.62 1.47 0.56
C ALA A 142 -1.89 2.96 0.27
N THR A 143 -2.25 3.74 1.30
CA THR A 143 -2.58 5.17 1.18
C THR A 143 -1.50 6.10 1.75
N ALA A 144 -0.36 5.56 2.18
CA ALA A 144 0.68 6.31 2.90
C ALA A 144 1.16 7.56 2.14
N GLY A 145 1.53 7.42 0.86
CA GLY A 145 2.01 8.55 0.05
C GLY A 145 0.95 9.62 -0.16
N GLN A 146 -0.31 9.22 -0.40
CA GLN A 146 -1.41 10.17 -0.57
C GLN A 146 -1.78 10.87 0.74
N ASN A 147 -1.73 10.16 1.86
CA ASN A 147 -1.98 10.73 3.19
C ASN A 147 -0.89 11.73 3.57
N TYR A 148 0.38 11.41 3.30
CA TYR A 148 1.50 12.34 3.49
C TYR A 148 1.30 13.62 2.66
N TYR A 149 0.97 13.46 1.38
CA TYR A 149 0.69 14.57 0.47
C TYR A 149 -0.40 15.51 1.00
N ARG A 150 -1.55 14.92 1.38
CA ARG A 150 -2.69 15.66 1.92
C ARG A 150 -2.35 16.35 3.24
N ALA A 151 -1.58 15.70 4.12
CA ALA A 151 -1.14 16.28 5.38
C ALA A 151 -0.27 17.54 5.19
N CYS A 152 0.62 17.54 4.20
CA CYS A 152 1.43 18.71 3.83
C CYS A 152 0.56 19.85 3.26
N MET A 153 -0.37 19.53 2.37
CA MET A 153 -1.33 20.50 1.83
C MET A 153 -2.18 21.13 2.94
N ASP A 154 -2.76 20.31 3.83
CA ASP A 154 -3.60 20.77 4.94
C ASP A 154 -2.83 21.66 5.92
N SER A 155 -1.58 21.31 6.20
CA SER A 155 -0.68 22.09 7.05
C SER A 155 -0.34 23.45 6.41
N THR A 156 -0.13 23.48 5.09
CA THR A 156 0.08 24.72 4.34
C THR A 156 -1.18 25.60 4.35
N ILE A 157 -2.36 25.03 4.11
CA ILE A 157 -3.63 25.76 4.15
C ILE A 157 -3.90 26.31 5.55
N LYS A 158 -3.62 25.51 6.59
CA LYS A 158 -3.74 25.94 7.99
C LYS A 158 -2.84 27.13 8.28
N TYR A 159 -1.58 27.09 7.86
CA TYR A 159 -0.66 28.23 7.95
C TYR A 159 -1.23 29.47 7.26
N MET A 160 -1.65 29.36 5.99
CA MET A 160 -2.20 30.50 5.25
C MET A 160 -3.46 31.09 5.90
N THR A 161 -4.30 30.23 6.49
CA THR A 161 -5.51 30.64 7.20
C THR A 161 -5.17 31.39 8.49
N SER A 162 -4.22 30.90 9.28
CA SER A 162 -3.77 31.56 10.51
C SER A 162 -3.19 32.96 10.25
N TYR A 163 -2.48 33.14 9.13
CA TYR A 163 -1.91 34.42 8.73
C TYR A 163 -2.85 35.28 7.87
N HIS A 164 -4.13 34.91 7.72
CA HIS A 164 -5.14 35.69 7.00
C HIS A 164 -4.77 36.00 5.54
N ILE A 165 -4.06 35.08 4.88
CA ILE A 165 -3.68 35.23 3.48
C ILE A 165 -4.95 35.23 2.60
N PRO A 166 -5.04 36.08 1.55
CA PRO A 166 -6.22 36.14 0.69
C PRO A 166 -6.60 34.79 0.07
N LYS A 167 -7.92 34.52 -0.04
CA LYS A 167 -8.45 33.27 -0.59
C LYS A 167 -7.96 32.95 -2.00
N GLU A 168 -7.68 33.98 -2.81
CA GLU A 168 -7.12 33.83 -4.15
C GLU A 168 -5.77 33.12 -4.12
N VAL A 169 -4.87 33.54 -3.22
CA VAL A 169 -3.55 32.91 -3.04
C VAL A 169 -3.70 31.50 -2.47
N GLN A 170 -4.59 31.30 -1.50
CA GLN A 170 -4.87 29.98 -0.94
C GLN A 170 -5.35 28.99 -2.00
N ASN A 171 -6.29 29.42 -2.84
CA ASN A 171 -6.81 28.61 -3.94
C ASN A 171 -5.71 28.29 -4.96
N ARG A 172 -4.84 29.26 -5.29
CA ARG A 172 -3.70 29.02 -6.20
C ARG A 172 -2.74 27.97 -5.64
N VAL A 173 -2.40 28.05 -4.35
CA VAL A 173 -1.54 27.06 -3.68
C VAL A 173 -2.20 25.68 -3.68
N LYS A 174 -3.50 25.61 -3.39
CA LYS A 174 -4.25 24.34 -3.45
C LYS A 174 -4.25 23.74 -4.86
N THR A 175 -4.48 24.55 -5.88
CA THR A 175 -4.41 24.12 -7.30
C THR A 175 -3.01 23.62 -7.64
N TRP A 176 -1.95 24.26 -7.14
CA TRP A 176 -0.57 23.79 -7.32
C TRP A 176 -0.35 22.42 -6.67
N TYR A 177 -0.85 22.21 -5.46
CA TYR A 177 -0.83 20.89 -4.83
C TYR A 177 -1.62 19.86 -5.67
N ASP A 178 -2.87 20.13 -6.05
CA ASP A 178 -3.64 19.15 -6.83
C ASP A 178 -2.98 18.81 -8.18
N TYR A 179 -2.41 19.81 -8.86
CA TYR A 179 -1.69 19.64 -10.12
C TYR A 179 -0.39 18.86 -9.97
N THR A 180 0.44 19.18 -8.97
CA THR A 180 1.71 18.51 -8.72
C THR A 180 1.51 17.02 -8.39
N TRP A 181 0.47 16.68 -7.62
CA TRP A 181 0.12 15.28 -7.35
C TRP A 181 -0.27 14.53 -8.61
N GLN A 182 -1.06 15.14 -9.50
CA GLN A 182 -1.49 14.49 -10.75
C GLN A 182 -0.32 14.23 -11.71
N ILE A 183 0.68 15.12 -11.75
CA ILE A 183 1.82 15.01 -12.67
C ILE A 183 2.94 14.12 -12.11
N GLN A 184 3.31 14.30 -10.84
CA GLN A 184 4.50 13.66 -10.26
C GLN A 184 4.17 12.58 -9.22
N GLY A 185 3.00 12.62 -8.58
CA GLY A 185 2.63 11.68 -7.52
C GLY A 185 3.47 11.78 -6.24
N MET A 186 4.28 12.83 -6.09
CA MET A 186 5.11 13.12 -4.92
C MET A 186 5.43 14.62 -4.83
N LEU A 187 5.84 15.09 -3.65
CA LEU A 187 6.22 16.49 -3.43
C LEU A 187 7.70 16.75 -3.74
N ASP A 188 8.57 15.83 -3.33
CA ASP A 188 10.01 15.95 -3.55
C ASP A 188 10.62 14.60 -3.92
N GLU A 189 11.16 14.51 -5.13
CA GLU A 189 11.88 13.35 -5.63
C GLU A 189 13.24 13.20 -4.91
N GLN A 190 13.85 14.30 -4.45
CA GLN A 190 15.15 14.26 -3.79
C GLN A 190 15.08 13.57 -2.43
N GLU A 191 13.98 13.77 -1.70
CA GLU A 191 13.73 13.10 -0.42
C GLU A 191 13.69 11.56 -0.58
N LEU A 192 13.16 11.07 -1.71
CA LEU A 192 13.15 9.64 -2.03
C LEU A 192 14.57 9.14 -2.37
N LEU A 193 15.31 9.90 -3.16
CA LEU A 193 16.61 9.47 -3.69
C LEU A 193 17.76 9.59 -2.68
N ILE A 194 17.64 10.41 -1.63
CA ILE A 194 18.74 10.63 -0.67
C ILE A 194 19.20 9.37 0.07
N GLN A 195 18.33 8.36 0.17
CA GLN A 195 18.63 7.07 0.83
C GLN A 195 19.51 6.14 -0.03
N LEU A 196 19.65 6.44 -1.32
CA LEU A 196 20.40 5.62 -2.26
C LEU A 196 21.88 6.01 -2.31
N PRO A 197 22.81 5.04 -2.42
CA PRO A 197 24.21 5.32 -2.70
C PRO A 197 24.39 6.09 -4.01
N ASP A 198 25.40 6.96 -4.08
CA ASP A 198 25.69 7.85 -5.23
C ASP A 198 25.67 7.15 -6.58
N LYS A 199 26.26 5.95 -6.65
CA LYS A 199 26.30 5.17 -7.89
C LYS A 199 24.90 4.79 -8.38
N MET A 200 24.00 4.37 -7.49
CA MET A 200 22.62 4.02 -7.87
C MET A 200 21.82 5.26 -8.26
N ARG A 201 22.04 6.39 -7.58
CA ARG A 201 21.41 7.68 -7.94
C ARG A 201 21.85 8.13 -9.33
N MET A 202 23.13 7.97 -9.65
CA MET A 202 23.68 8.27 -10.97
C MET A 202 23.03 7.40 -12.05
N ASP A 203 23.00 6.08 -11.85
CA ASP A 203 22.41 5.14 -12.81
C ASP A 203 20.93 5.49 -13.09
N MET A 204 20.14 5.78 -12.03
CA MET A 204 18.76 6.24 -12.18
C MET A 204 18.65 7.59 -12.91
N ALA A 205 19.50 8.57 -12.56
CA ALA A 205 19.47 9.88 -13.17
C ALA A 205 19.80 9.82 -14.68
N VAL A 206 20.72 8.94 -15.09
CA VAL A 206 21.00 8.65 -16.50
C VAL A 206 19.75 8.10 -17.19
N ASP A 207 19.15 7.05 -16.65
CA ASP A 207 18.00 6.39 -17.29
C ASP A 207 16.78 7.32 -17.42
N VAL A 208 16.55 8.20 -16.44
CA VAL A 208 15.39 9.11 -16.44
C VAL A 208 15.61 10.33 -17.34
N ASN A 209 16.79 10.97 -17.30
CA ASN A 209 16.97 12.32 -17.85
C ASN A 209 17.96 12.40 -19.02
N TYR A 210 18.83 11.41 -19.22
CA TYR A 210 19.90 11.48 -20.24
C TYR A 210 19.35 11.68 -21.66
N SER A 211 18.24 11.01 -22.01
CA SER A 211 17.64 11.11 -23.34
C SER A 211 17.10 12.49 -23.70
N ILE A 212 16.73 13.30 -22.70
CA ILE A 212 16.26 14.68 -22.88
C ILE A 212 17.47 15.60 -22.96
N VAL A 213 18.39 15.48 -21.99
CA VAL A 213 19.56 16.35 -21.86
C VAL A 213 20.53 16.20 -23.04
N SER A 214 20.77 14.97 -23.53
CA SER A 214 21.67 14.72 -24.65
C SER A 214 21.18 15.30 -26.00
N LYS A 215 19.89 15.60 -26.12
CA LYS A 215 19.30 16.21 -27.33
C LYS A 215 19.40 17.73 -27.34
N VAL A 216 19.72 18.34 -26.20
CA VAL A 216 19.85 19.78 -26.08
C VAL A 216 21.08 20.24 -26.87
N ALA A 217 20.89 21.19 -27.78
CA ALA A 217 21.94 21.72 -28.63
C ALA A 217 23.14 22.29 -27.85
N LEU A 218 22.89 22.88 -26.67
CA LEU A 218 23.91 23.45 -25.79
C LEU A 218 24.94 22.42 -25.29
N PHE A 219 24.55 21.15 -25.15
CA PHE A 219 25.41 20.09 -24.62
C PHE A 219 25.99 19.18 -25.70
N GLN A 220 25.79 19.52 -26.99
CA GLN A 220 26.38 18.76 -28.09
C GLN A 220 27.91 18.94 -28.10
N GLY A 221 28.64 17.83 -28.07
CA GLY A 221 30.11 17.82 -28.05
C GLY A 221 30.74 17.97 -26.67
N CYS A 222 29.94 18.09 -25.59
CA CYS A 222 30.45 18.04 -24.23
C CYS A 222 30.86 16.62 -23.83
N ASP A 223 31.81 16.51 -22.90
CA ASP A 223 32.21 15.21 -22.34
C ASP A 223 31.04 14.56 -21.59
N ARG A 224 30.93 13.24 -21.72
CA ARG A 224 29.85 12.45 -21.11
C ARG A 224 29.89 12.52 -19.60
N GLN A 225 31.09 12.59 -19.01
CA GLN A 225 31.25 12.74 -17.55
C GLN A 225 30.66 14.06 -17.05
N MET A 226 30.83 15.16 -17.79
CA MET A 226 30.23 16.44 -17.44
C MET A 226 28.69 16.38 -17.47
N ILE A 227 28.11 15.70 -18.47
CA ILE A 227 26.67 15.49 -18.55
C ILE A 227 26.20 14.70 -17.32
N PHE A 228 26.92 13.65 -16.94
CA PHE A 228 26.59 12.83 -15.78
C PHE A 228 26.60 13.63 -14.47
N ASP A 229 27.65 14.42 -14.23
CA ASP A 229 27.74 15.28 -13.04
C ASP A 229 26.61 16.33 -13.00
N MET A 230 26.16 16.80 -14.17
CA MET A 230 25.02 17.71 -14.28
C MET A 230 23.68 17.02 -13.98
N LEU A 231 23.47 15.79 -14.44
CA LEU A 231 22.23 15.04 -14.21
C LEU A 231 21.93 14.87 -12.71
N LEU A 232 22.97 14.70 -11.88
CA LEU A 232 22.83 14.63 -10.42
C LEU A 232 22.40 15.95 -9.77
N ARG A 233 22.57 17.07 -10.45
CA ARG A 233 22.26 18.42 -9.94
C ARG A 233 20.94 18.98 -10.48
N LEU A 234 20.29 18.27 -11.39
CA LEU A 234 18.98 18.67 -11.91
C LEU A 234 17.93 18.65 -10.79
N ARG A 235 17.10 19.70 -10.77
CA ARG A 235 15.95 19.81 -9.86
C ARG A 235 14.68 19.87 -10.70
N SER A 236 13.72 19.00 -10.41
CA SER A 236 12.42 19.05 -11.06
C SER A 236 11.56 20.13 -10.40
N VAL A 237 10.97 21.02 -11.20
CA VAL A 237 10.07 22.08 -10.74
C VAL A 237 8.80 22.05 -11.59
N VAL A 238 7.64 22.23 -10.96
CA VAL A 238 6.33 22.26 -11.61
C VAL A 238 5.73 23.65 -11.50
N TYR A 239 5.33 24.22 -12.64
CA TYR A 239 4.66 25.51 -12.76
C TYR A 239 3.19 25.31 -13.17
N LEU A 240 2.29 26.16 -12.70
CA LEU A 240 0.89 26.12 -13.13
C LEU A 240 0.69 26.78 -14.50
N PRO A 241 -0.37 26.42 -15.24
CA PRO A 241 -0.75 27.15 -16.44
C PRO A 241 -0.95 28.65 -16.16
N GLY A 242 -0.22 29.49 -16.88
CA GLY A 242 -0.26 30.95 -16.72
C GLY A 242 0.79 31.52 -15.75
N ASP A 243 1.55 30.68 -15.04
CA ASP A 243 2.68 31.15 -14.23
C ASP A 243 3.81 31.68 -15.12
N PHE A 244 4.41 32.79 -14.70
CA PHE A 244 5.63 33.30 -15.32
C PHE A 244 6.85 32.58 -14.73
N VAL A 245 7.60 31.87 -15.58
CA VAL A 245 8.84 31.19 -15.16
C VAL A 245 9.96 32.21 -14.89
N CYS A 246 10.12 33.20 -15.76
CA CYS A 246 11.09 34.27 -15.63
C CYS A 246 10.53 35.57 -16.23
N LYS A 247 10.83 36.72 -15.63
CA LYS A 247 10.40 38.02 -16.14
C LYS A 247 11.57 38.88 -16.62
N LYS A 248 11.29 39.74 -17.58
CA LYS A 248 12.27 40.72 -18.08
C LYS A 248 12.72 41.63 -16.92
N GLY A 249 14.03 41.74 -16.72
CA GLY A 249 14.64 42.54 -15.66
C GLY A 249 14.98 41.75 -14.39
N GLU A 250 14.58 40.48 -14.29
CA GLU A 250 15.05 39.58 -13.24
C GLU A 250 16.45 39.04 -13.55
N ILE A 251 17.25 38.78 -12.50
CA ILE A 251 18.58 38.23 -12.64
C ILE A 251 18.46 36.74 -12.96
N GLY A 252 18.84 36.34 -14.19
CA GLY A 252 18.89 34.94 -14.59
C GLY A 252 20.04 34.20 -13.89
N ARG A 253 19.71 33.35 -12.92
CA ARG A 253 20.68 32.49 -12.20
C ARG A 253 20.56 31.00 -12.55
N GLU A 254 19.51 30.65 -13.29
CA GLU A 254 19.09 29.28 -13.52
C GLU A 254 18.85 29.05 -15.01
N MET A 255 19.09 27.82 -15.44
CA MET A 255 18.80 27.33 -16.77
C MET A 255 17.67 26.31 -16.66
N TYR A 256 16.72 26.37 -17.58
CA TYR A 256 15.54 25.51 -17.56
C TYR A 256 15.51 24.60 -18.79
N ILE A 257 15.19 23.33 -18.56
CA ILE A 257 14.99 22.32 -19.60
C ILE A 257 13.52 21.87 -19.53
N ILE A 258 12.80 22.00 -20.64
CA ILE A 258 11.38 21.61 -20.66
C ILE A 258 11.28 20.08 -20.77
N LYS A 259 10.90 19.41 -19.68
CA LYS A 259 10.66 17.96 -19.67
C LYS A 259 9.29 17.60 -20.29
N GLN A 260 8.24 18.32 -19.89
CA GLN A 260 6.87 18.11 -20.32
C GLN A 260 6.12 19.45 -20.32
N GLY A 261 5.20 19.63 -21.28
CA GLY A 261 4.45 20.88 -21.46
C GLY A 261 5.06 21.81 -22.50
N GLU A 262 4.59 23.06 -22.49
CA GLU A 262 5.07 24.13 -23.36
C GLU A 262 5.17 25.45 -22.59
N VAL A 263 6.11 26.29 -23.01
CA VAL A 263 6.35 27.62 -22.43
C VAL A 263 6.27 28.64 -23.56
N GLN A 264 5.48 29.70 -23.36
CA GLN A 264 5.32 30.77 -24.33
C GLN A 264 6.12 31.99 -23.91
N VAL A 265 6.99 32.48 -24.80
CA VAL A 265 7.69 33.74 -24.60
C VAL A 265 6.75 34.85 -25.03
N VAL A 266 6.26 35.61 -24.06
CA VAL A 266 5.31 36.69 -24.28
C VAL A 266 5.93 38.06 -24.05
N GLY A 267 5.40 39.08 -24.71
CA GLY A 267 5.75 40.48 -24.45
C GLY A 267 4.75 41.46 -25.06
N GLY A 268 5.24 42.64 -25.45
CA GLY A 268 4.39 43.77 -25.82
C GLY A 268 3.83 44.52 -24.60
N PRO A 269 3.11 45.63 -24.82
CA PRO A 269 2.59 46.47 -23.73
C PRO A 269 1.63 45.73 -22.78
N ASP A 270 0.93 44.69 -23.26
CA ASP A 270 -0.06 43.93 -22.50
C ASP A 270 0.34 42.47 -22.19
N LEU A 271 1.59 42.05 -22.46
CA LEU A 271 2.04 40.64 -22.35
C LEU A 271 1.21 39.63 -23.17
N LYS A 272 0.48 40.11 -24.19
CA LYS A 272 -0.40 39.28 -25.04
C LYS A 272 0.23 38.80 -26.34
N THR A 273 1.36 39.40 -26.76
CA THR A 273 2.02 38.97 -28.00
C THR A 273 2.94 37.80 -27.73
N VAL A 274 2.64 36.64 -28.28
CA VAL A 274 3.49 35.43 -28.22
C VAL A 274 4.55 35.52 -29.30
N PHE A 275 5.82 35.51 -28.91
CA PHE A 275 6.96 35.52 -29.83
C PHE A 275 7.38 34.11 -30.25
N VAL A 276 7.48 33.19 -29.28
CA VAL A 276 7.85 31.81 -29.54
C VAL A 276 7.22 30.88 -28.52
N THR A 277 6.86 29.67 -28.96
CA THR A 277 6.41 28.58 -28.08
C THR A 277 7.51 27.52 -28.02
N LEU A 278 8.10 27.37 -26.84
CA LEU A 278 9.10 26.35 -26.53
C LEU A 278 8.38 25.08 -26.08
N ARG A 279 8.81 23.92 -26.58
CA ARG A 279 8.20 22.61 -26.29
C ARG A 279 9.18 21.73 -25.52
N ALA A 280 8.73 20.55 -25.13
CA ALA A 280 9.58 19.54 -24.50
C ALA A 280 10.89 19.32 -25.29
N GLY A 281 12.02 19.31 -24.58
CA GLY A 281 13.38 19.24 -25.14
C GLY A 281 14.03 20.59 -25.45
N SER A 282 13.27 21.69 -25.43
CA SER A 282 13.85 23.04 -25.54
C SER A 282 14.48 23.50 -24.23
N VAL A 283 15.47 24.39 -24.34
CA VAL A 283 16.19 25.01 -23.22
C VAL A 283 16.09 26.52 -23.31
N PHE A 284 16.02 27.18 -22.16
CA PHE A 284 16.05 28.63 -22.04
C PHE A 284 16.70 29.05 -20.71
N GLY A 285 17.08 30.32 -20.61
CA GLY A 285 17.88 30.83 -19.48
C GLY A 285 19.39 30.62 -19.66
N GLU A 286 19.83 30.11 -20.80
CA GLU A 286 21.23 30.12 -21.21
C GLU A 286 21.70 31.57 -21.47
N ILE A 287 22.80 31.98 -20.82
CA ILE A 287 23.41 33.29 -21.09
C ILE A 287 24.10 33.19 -22.45
N ARG A 288 23.75 34.08 -23.37
CA ARG A 288 24.50 34.34 -24.61
C ARG A 288 25.26 35.65 -24.51
#